data_AF-A0A919CJQ4-F1
#
_entry.id   AF-A0A919CJQ4-F1
#
_cell.length_a   1.000
_cell.length_b   1.000
_cell.length_c   1.000
_cell.angle_alpha   90.00
_cell.angle_beta   90.00
_cell.angle_gamma   90.00
#
_symmetry.space_group_name_H-M   'P 1'
#
loop_
_entity.id
_entity.type
_entity.pdbx_description
1 polymer ?
#
loop_
_entity_poly.entity_id
_entity_poly.type
_entity_poly.pdbx_seq_one_letter_code
_entity_poly.pdbx_strand_id
1 'polypeptide(L)'
;MRLDIRRIGAVKDGDEVVGNETRVKVVKNKVSPPFRQAEFQIMYGRGIYHMGEVIDWGVKLNLVDKSGAWYAYKGDKIGQGKANASKFLEDNPAVANEIESAIRAQTMATAAAEAEAESDEGVAEE
;
A
#
# COMPACT_ATOMS: atom_id res chain seq x y z
N MET A 1 4.97 17.53 -11.01
CA MET A 1 5.08 16.85 -9.70
C MET A 1 6.56 16.62 -9.41
N ARG A 2 7.03 16.68 -8.16
CA ARG A 2 8.40 16.31 -7.77
C ARG A 2 8.35 15.24 -6.69
N LEU A 3 9.08 14.16 -6.91
CA LEU A 3 9.15 12.97 -6.06
C LEU A 3 10.59 12.82 -5.57
N ASP A 4 10.78 12.69 -4.25
CA ASP A 4 12.06 12.34 -3.62
C ASP A 4 12.01 10.86 -3.27
N ILE A 5 12.92 10.07 -3.85
CA ILE A 5 12.97 8.61 -3.66
C ILE A 5 14.21 8.25 -2.84
N ARG A 6 14.01 7.46 -1.77
CA ARG A 6 15.09 7.02 -0.88
C ARG A 6 14.94 5.55 -0.57
N ARG A 7 16.05 4.83 -0.63
CA ARG A 7 16.13 3.46 -0.12
C ARG A 7 16.17 3.51 1.40
N ILE A 8 15.23 2.82 2.06
CA ILE A 8 15.18 2.69 3.52
C ILE A 8 15.91 1.43 3.97
N GLY A 9 15.73 0.33 3.24
CA GLY A 9 16.15 -1.00 3.69
C GLY A 9 16.40 -1.99 2.55
N ALA A 10 16.76 -3.20 2.93
CA ALA A 10 16.95 -4.34 2.04
C ALA A 10 15.92 -5.42 2.37
N VAL A 11 15.24 -5.93 1.35
CA VAL A 11 14.35 -7.08 1.47
C VAL A 11 15.19 -8.33 1.32
N LYS A 12 15.17 -9.19 2.35
CA LYS A 12 15.91 -10.45 2.39
C LYS A 12 14.95 -11.63 2.42
N ASP A 13 15.30 -12.69 1.71
CA ASP A 13 14.65 -14.00 1.80
C ASP A 13 15.71 -15.00 2.27
N GLY A 14 15.66 -15.36 3.55
CA GLY A 14 16.76 -16.06 4.23
C GLY A 14 18.04 -15.21 4.25
N ASP A 15 19.11 -15.72 3.61
CA ASP A 15 20.41 -15.08 3.54
C ASP A 15 20.62 -14.20 2.28
N GLU A 16 19.72 -14.28 1.30
CA GLU A 16 19.85 -13.56 0.02
C GLU A 16 19.08 -12.24 0.00
N VAL A 17 19.68 -11.19 -0.57
CA VAL A 17 19.04 -9.89 -0.75
C VAL A 17 18.26 -9.87 -2.07
N VAL A 18 16.97 -10.15 -1.99
CA VAL A 18 16.04 -10.22 -3.14
C VAL A 18 15.50 -8.85 -3.57
N GLY A 19 15.64 -7.79 -2.75
CA GLY A 19 15.16 -6.47 -3.13
C GLY A 19 15.52 -5.34 -2.19
N ASN A 20 14.93 -4.17 -2.46
CA ASN A 20 15.10 -2.94 -1.69
C ASN A 20 13.76 -2.38 -1.26
N GLU A 21 13.69 -1.98 0.00
CA GLU A 21 12.56 -1.21 0.52
C GLU A 21 12.82 0.28 0.28
N THR A 22 11.85 0.94 -0.35
CA THR A 22 11.99 2.29 -0.89
C THR A 22 10.84 3.17 -0.40
N ARG A 23 11.17 4.39 0.03
CA ARG A 23 10.21 5.45 0.35
C ARG A 23 10.22 6.48 -0.76
N VAL A 24 9.04 6.88 -1.21
CA VAL A 24 8.85 8.04 -2.09
C VAL A 24 8.08 9.10 -1.34
N LYS A 25 8.65 10.30 -1.23
CA LYS A 25 7.96 11.49 -0.69
C LYS A 25 7.62 12.45 -1.82
N VAL A 26 6.36 12.90 -1.86
CA VAL A 26 5.92 13.91 -2.82
C VAL A 26 6.31 15.29 -2.31
N VAL A 27 7.46 15.81 -2.77
CA VAL A 27 8.00 17.11 -2.29
C VAL A 27 7.25 18.30 -2.90
N LYS A 28 6.78 18.19 -4.14
CA LYS A 28 6.01 19.26 -4.79
C LYS A 28 4.87 18.67 -5.61
N ASN A 29 3.65 18.89 -5.16
CA ASN A 29 2.44 18.56 -5.90
C ASN A 29 1.65 19.85 -6.20
N LYS A 30 1.14 19.98 -7.43
CA LYS A 30 0.30 21.11 -7.88
C LYS A 30 -1.16 20.69 -8.12
N VAL A 31 -1.46 19.40 -8.03
CA VAL A 31 -2.77 18.81 -8.39
C VAL A 31 -3.50 18.29 -7.15
N SER A 32 -2.77 17.96 -6.09
CA SER A 32 -3.32 17.43 -4.84
C SER A 32 -2.40 17.81 -3.66
N PRO A 33 -2.78 17.55 -2.41
CA PRO A 33 -1.98 17.89 -1.24
C PRO A 33 -0.52 17.40 -1.36
N PRO A 34 0.47 18.27 -1.10
CA PRO A 34 1.89 17.90 -1.09
C PRO A 34 2.26 17.09 0.16
N PHE A 35 3.50 16.62 0.23
CA PHE A 35 4.13 15.95 1.37
C PHE A 35 3.63 14.55 1.76
N ARG A 36 2.69 13.97 1.01
CA ARG A 36 2.33 12.56 1.15
C ARG A 36 3.53 11.65 0.86
N GLN A 37 3.59 10.52 1.57
CA GLN A 37 4.66 9.52 1.46
C GLN A 37 4.07 8.15 1.09
N ALA A 38 4.79 7.40 0.26
CA ALA A 38 4.49 6.03 -0.10
C ALA A 38 5.71 5.15 0.17
N GLU A 39 5.47 3.95 0.68
CA GLU A 39 6.51 2.96 0.96
C GLU A 39 6.18 1.70 0.18
N PHE A 40 7.18 1.18 -0.53
CA PHE A 40 7.03 -0.02 -1.33
C PHE A 40 8.34 -0.76 -1.51
N GLN A 41 8.23 -2.01 -1.91
CA GLN A 41 9.36 -2.90 -2.11
C GLN A 41 9.63 -3.04 -3.61
N ILE A 42 10.91 -2.91 -3.98
CA ILE A 42 11.40 -3.12 -5.34
C ILE A 42 12.21 -4.41 -5.33
N MET A 43 11.71 -5.44 -6.01
CA MET A 43 12.43 -6.72 -6.17
C MET A 43 13.32 -6.67 -7.41
N TYR A 44 14.52 -7.23 -7.30
CA TYR A 44 15.44 -7.30 -8.43
C TYR A 44 14.88 -8.20 -9.54
N GLY A 45 14.95 -7.75 -10.79
CA GLY A 45 14.43 -8.48 -11.95
C GLY A 45 12.90 -8.43 -12.17
N ARG A 46 12.11 -8.07 -11.15
CA ARG A 46 10.64 -7.99 -11.24
C ARG A 46 10.08 -6.57 -11.13
N GLY A 47 10.84 -5.64 -10.55
CA GLY A 47 10.44 -4.25 -10.38
C GLY A 47 9.63 -4.02 -9.10
N ILE A 48 8.69 -3.06 -9.15
CA ILE A 48 7.85 -2.70 -8.00
C ILE A 48 6.92 -3.87 -7.66
N TYR A 49 6.91 -4.27 -6.39
CA TYR A 49 6.13 -5.42 -5.95
C TYR A 49 4.68 -5.04 -5.60
N HIS A 50 3.84 -4.96 -6.63
CA HIS A 50 2.46 -4.50 -6.50
C HIS A 50 1.59 -5.34 -5.55
N MET A 51 1.69 -6.68 -5.64
CA MET A 51 0.86 -7.57 -4.80
C MET A 51 1.15 -7.42 -3.30
N GLY A 52 2.40 -7.10 -2.95
CA GLY A 52 2.76 -6.77 -1.58
C GLY A 52 2.07 -5.49 -1.08
N GLU A 53 1.95 -4.47 -1.92
CA GLU A 53 1.25 -3.22 -1.58
C GLU A 53 -0.25 -3.45 -1.39
N VAL A 54 -0.87 -4.27 -2.24
CA VAL A 54 -2.31 -4.59 -2.15
C VAL A 54 -2.63 -5.23 -0.80
N ILE A 55 -1.76 -6.09 -0.28
CA ILE A 55 -1.94 -6.70 1.04
C ILE A 55 -1.72 -5.69 2.16
N ASP A 56 -0.68 -4.87 2.09
CA ASP A 56 -0.41 -3.87 3.13
C ASP A 56 -1.57 -2.88 3.26
N TRP A 57 -2.08 -2.38 2.13
CA TRP A 57 -3.26 -1.52 2.10
C TRP A 57 -4.54 -2.27 2.47
N GLY A 58 -4.69 -3.52 2.03
CA GLY A 58 -5.83 -4.36 2.39
C GLY A 58 -5.94 -4.58 3.90
N VAL A 59 -4.83 -4.80 4.59
CA VAL A 59 -4.81 -4.90 6.07
C VAL A 59 -5.06 -3.53 6.71
N LYS A 60 -4.44 -2.46 6.18
CA LYS A 60 -4.61 -1.11 6.73
C LYS A 60 -6.06 -0.61 6.65
N LEU A 61 -6.78 -0.99 5.61
CA LEU A 61 -8.19 -0.64 5.38
C LEU A 61 -9.17 -1.70 5.93
N ASN A 62 -8.67 -2.70 6.67
CA ASN A 62 -9.47 -3.81 7.22
C ASN A 62 -10.29 -4.58 6.16
N LEU A 63 -9.80 -4.64 4.91
CA LEU A 63 -10.35 -5.48 3.84
C LEU A 63 -9.80 -6.92 3.93
N VAL A 64 -8.60 -7.06 4.50
CA VAL A 64 -7.92 -8.33 4.73
C VAL A 64 -7.71 -8.49 6.23
N ASP A 65 -8.23 -9.58 6.79
CA ASP A 65 -8.09 -9.88 8.21
C ASP A 65 -6.74 -10.53 8.49
N LYS A 66 -6.00 -9.94 9.43
CA LYS A 66 -4.72 -10.48 9.90
C LYS A 66 -4.88 -11.15 11.26
N SER A 67 -4.99 -12.48 11.26
CA SER A 67 -5.00 -13.29 12.48
C SER A 67 -3.59 -13.77 12.81
N GLY A 68 -2.80 -12.90 13.45
CA GLY A 68 -1.41 -13.19 13.80
C GLY A 68 -0.53 -13.30 12.56
N ALA A 69 -0.09 -14.52 12.25
CA ALA A 69 0.68 -14.83 11.03
C ALA A 69 -0.20 -15.16 9.82
N TRP A 70 -1.51 -15.33 10.00
CA TRP A 70 -2.44 -15.72 8.93
C TRP A 70 -3.15 -14.51 8.33
N TYR A 71 -3.30 -14.53 7.00
CA TYR A 71 -4.09 -13.56 6.24
C TYR A 71 -5.34 -14.24 5.71
N ALA A 72 -6.50 -13.61 5.92
CA ALA A 72 -7.79 -14.07 5.44
C ALA A 72 -8.51 -12.96 4.65
N TYR A 73 -9.19 -13.35 3.58
CA TYR A 73 -10.02 -12.46 2.78
C TYR A 73 -11.44 -13.02 2.73
N LYS A 74 -12.41 -12.26 3.21
CA LYS A 74 -13.84 -12.65 3.23
C LYS A 74 -14.12 -14.04 3.84
N GLY A 75 -13.31 -14.45 4.81
CA GLY A 75 -13.42 -15.75 5.47
C GLY A 75 -12.55 -16.86 4.87
N ASP A 76 -12.01 -16.67 3.67
CA ASP A 76 -11.07 -17.62 3.06
C ASP A 76 -9.63 -17.33 3.48
N LYS A 77 -8.90 -18.38 3.86
CA LYS A 77 -7.50 -18.26 4.27
C LYS A 77 -6.61 -18.14 3.03
N ILE A 78 -6.02 -16.96 2.85
CA ILE A 78 -5.14 -16.61 1.73
C ILE A 78 -3.76 -17.26 1.91
N GLY A 79 -3.25 -17.25 3.15
CA GLY A 79 -1.96 -17.86 3.45
C GLY A 79 -1.33 -17.41 4.77
N GLN A 80 -0.27 -18.11 5.17
CA GLN A 80 0.55 -17.76 6.32
C GLN A 80 1.72 -16.87 5.87
N GLY A 81 1.80 -15.67 6.43
CA GLY A 81 2.84 -14.69 6.15
C GLY A 81 2.57 -13.88 4.88
N LYS A 82 3.20 -12.70 4.82
CA LYS A 82 3.02 -11.74 3.71
C LYS A 82 3.47 -12.33 2.36
N ALA A 83 4.57 -13.07 2.35
CA ALA A 83 5.12 -13.65 1.12
C ALA A 83 4.15 -14.67 0.48
N ASN A 84 3.55 -15.55 1.26
CA ASN A 84 2.61 -16.55 0.72
C ASN A 84 1.27 -15.92 0.34
N ALA A 85 0.77 -14.96 1.12
CA ALA A 85 -0.42 -14.21 0.76
C ALA A 85 -0.22 -13.45 -0.57
N SER A 86 0.97 -12.88 -0.80
CA SER A 86 1.28 -12.17 -2.05
C SER A 86 1.35 -13.12 -3.24
N LYS A 87 1.94 -14.31 -3.07
CA LYS A 87 1.94 -15.37 -4.09
C LYS A 87 0.52 -15.83 -4.44
N PHE A 88 -0.35 -16.01 -3.44
CA PHE A 88 -1.75 -16.38 -3.70
C PHE A 88 -2.48 -15.34 -4.55
N LEU A 89 -2.21 -14.04 -4.34
CA LEU A 89 -2.78 -12.97 -5.17
C LEU A 89 -2.19 -12.93 -6.59
N GLU A 90 -0.93 -13.32 -6.76
CA GLU A 90 -0.35 -13.51 -8.10
C GLU A 90 -1.05 -14.64 -8.86
N ASP A 91 -1.35 -15.75 -8.17
CA ASP A 91 -2.03 -16.91 -8.76
C ASP A 91 -3.53 -16.65 -9.01
N ASN A 92 -4.14 -15.74 -8.25
CA ASN A 92 -5.57 -15.41 -8.32
C ASN A 92 -5.80 -13.93 -8.66
N PRO A 93 -5.57 -13.50 -9.92
CA PRO A 93 -5.69 -12.10 -10.32
C PRO A 93 -7.12 -11.55 -10.18
N ALA A 94 -8.14 -12.41 -10.22
CA ALA A 94 -9.53 -11.99 -10.00
C ALA A 94 -9.73 -11.41 -8.58
N VAL A 95 -9.18 -12.08 -7.56
CA VAL A 95 -9.24 -11.65 -6.16
C VAL A 95 -8.39 -10.40 -5.95
N ALA A 96 -7.21 -10.34 -6.57
CA ALA A 96 -6.34 -9.17 -6.50
C ALA A 96 -7.03 -7.90 -7.03
N ASN A 97 -7.66 -7.99 -8.21
CA ASN A 97 -8.39 -6.87 -8.82
C ASN A 97 -9.60 -6.43 -7.98
N GLU A 98 -10.27 -7.37 -7.32
CA GLU A 98 -11.39 -7.06 -6.43
C GLU A 98 -10.92 -6.26 -5.20
N ILE A 99 -9.84 -6.72 -4.55
CA ILE A 99 -9.23 -6.03 -3.41
C ILE A 99 -8.71 -4.66 -3.84
N GLU A 100 -8.02 -4.57 -4.98
CA GLU A 100 -7.51 -3.31 -5.51
C GLU A 100 -8.64 -2.30 -5.79
N SER A 101 -9.74 -2.76 -6.39
CA SER A 101 -10.90 -1.91 -6.67
C SER A 101 -11.54 -1.40 -5.37
N ALA A 102 -11.65 -2.26 -4.36
CA ALA A 102 -12.15 -1.87 -3.04
C ALA A 102 -11.23 -0.87 -2.33
N ILE A 103 -9.89 -1.07 -2.40
CA ILE A 103 -8.89 -0.14 -1.86
C ILE A 103 -9.00 1.22 -2.53
N ARG A 104 -9.09 1.24 -3.88
CA ARG A 104 -9.21 2.48 -4.66
C ARG A 104 -10.52 3.19 -4.34
N ALA A 105 -11.63 2.48 -4.23
CA ALA A 105 -12.92 3.05 -3.88
C ALA A 105 -12.87 3.77 -2.52
N GLN A 106 -12.31 3.13 -1.49
CA GLN A 106 -12.21 3.75 -0.17
C GLN A 106 -11.24 4.94 -0.15
N THR A 107 -10.07 4.79 -0.78
CA THR A 107 -8.96 5.77 -0.67
C THR A 107 -9.16 6.98 -1.59
N MET A 108 -9.76 6.80 -2.77
CA MET A 108 -10.05 7.91 -3.68
C MET A 108 -11.35 8.65 -3.31
N ALA A 109 -12.33 7.98 -2.68
CA ALA A 109 -13.49 8.67 -2.13
C ALA A 109 -13.13 9.52 -0.90
N THR A 110 -12.25 9.03 -0.02
CA THR A 110 -11.74 9.84 1.11
C THR A 110 -10.82 10.97 0.69
N ALA A 111 -10.11 10.87 -0.45
CA ALA A 111 -9.35 12.01 -0.96
C ALA A 111 -10.23 13.23 -1.32
N ALA A 112 -11.52 13.04 -1.59
CA ALA A 112 -12.49 14.14 -1.73
C ALA A 112 -12.98 14.64 -0.35
N ALA A 113 -13.22 13.75 0.62
CA ALA A 113 -13.73 14.11 1.95
C ALA A 113 -12.68 14.71 2.90
N GLU A 114 -11.42 14.25 2.86
CA GLU A 114 -10.32 14.83 3.64
C GLU A 114 -9.92 16.22 3.12
N ALA A 115 -10.10 16.47 1.81
CA ALA A 115 -9.90 17.80 1.23
C ALA A 115 -10.94 18.82 1.73
N GLU A 116 -12.13 18.36 2.13
CA GLU A 116 -13.15 19.20 2.77
C GLU A 116 -12.87 19.38 4.27
N ALA A 117 -12.41 18.34 4.98
CA ALA A 117 -12.10 18.42 6.41
C ALA A 117 -10.89 19.33 6.74
N GLU A 118 -9.85 19.31 5.91
CA GLU A 118 -8.66 20.17 6.11
C GLU A 118 -8.93 21.65 5.74
N SER A 119 -10.08 21.95 5.13
CA SER A 119 -10.55 23.32 4.85
C SER A 119 -11.36 23.96 5.99
N ASP A 120 -11.87 23.14 6.93
CA ASP A 120 -12.69 23.60 8.06
C ASP A 120 -11.84 23.92 9.31
N GLU A 121 -10.73 23.20 9.53
CA GLU A 121 -9.82 23.47 10.67
C GLU A 121 -8.97 24.75 10.51
N GLY A 122 -8.88 25.31 9.30
CA GLY A 122 -8.12 26.54 9.02
C GLY A 122 -8.84 27.86 9.33
N VAL A 123 -10.12 27.82 9.73
CA VAL A 123 -10.95 29.02 9.96
C VAL A 123 -11.15 29.34 11.46
N ALA A 124 -10.68 28.48 12.37
CA ALA A 124 -10.92 28.63 13.81
C ALA A 124 -9.80 29.34 14.61
N GLU A 125 -8.70 29.75 13.99
CA GLU A 125 -7.71 30.67 14.59
C GLU A 125 -7.56 31.94 13.74
N GLU A 126 -8.53 32.85 13.86
CA GLU A 126 -8.32 34.30 13.71
C GLU A 126 -9.01 35.04 14.86
#